data_AF-A0A2G9LXF5-F1
#
_entry.id   AF-A0A2G9LXF5-F1
#
_cell.length_a   1.000
_cell.length_b   1.000
_cell.length_c   1.000
_cell.angle_alpha   90.00
_cell.angle_beta   90.00
_cell.angle_gamma   90.00
#
_symmetry.space_group_name_H-M   'P 1'
#
loop_
_entity.id
_entity.type
_entity.pdbx_description
1 polymer ?
#
loop_
_entity_poly.entity_id
_entity_poly.type
_entity_poly.pdbx_seq_one_letter_code
_entity_poly.pdbx_strand_id
1 'polypeptide(L)' 'MLVSLKKNTRIRYGSVLAKEVDCTYSHAVKILQTLESLKLVEFDKKGRIKLIKLTPKGKQVADAIENIQVLVK' A
#
# COMPACT_ATOMS: atom_id res chain seq x y z
N MET A 1 4.42 -3.58 -1.47
CA MET A 1 3.18 -2.99 -0.95
C MET A 1 2.75 -1.71 -1.67
N LEU A 2 3.57 -0.63 -1.69
CA LEU A 2 3.22 0.63 -2.37
C LEU A 2 2.92 0.46 -3.88
N VAL A 3 3.78 -0.26 -4.60
CA VAL A 3 3.57 -0.56 -6.03
C VAL A 3 2.28 -1.36 -6.26
N SER A 4 1.94 -2.29 -5.37
CA SER A 4 0.69 -3.07 -5.45
C SER A 4 -0.55 -2.19 -5.23
N LEU A 5 -0.48 -1.23 -4.30
CA LEU A 5 -1.53 -0.22 -4.10
C LEU A 5 -1.66 0.74 -5.28
N LYS A 6 -0.57 1.04 -6.00
CA LYS A 6 -0.59 1.90 -7.21
C LYS A 6 -1.27 1.19 -8.38
N LYS A 7 -0.95 -0.08 -8.61
CA LYS A 7 -1.43 -0.87 -9.76
C LYS A 7 -2.93 -1.16 -9.75
N ASN A 8 -3.62 -0.90 -8.64
CA ASN A 8 -5.03 -1.20 -8.53
C ASN A 8 -5.77 -0.10 -7.77
N THR A 9 -6.61 0.64 -8.51
CA THR A 9 -7.40 1.76 -7.99
C THR A 9 -8.61 1.33 -7.16
N ARG A 10 -8.91 0.02 -7.10
CA ARG A 10 -10.01 -0.51 -6.29
C ARG A 10 -9.63 -0.53 -4.81
N ILE A 11 -10.60 -0.16 -3.99
CA ILE A 11 -10.64 -0.32 -2.54
C ILE A 11 -10.02 -1.65 -2.09
N ARG A 12 -9.01 -1.60 -1.22
CA ARG A 12 -8.36 -2.82 -0.71
C ARG A 12 -8.51 -2.98 0.78
N TYR A 13 -9.03 -4.14 1.15
CA TYR A 13 -8.96 -4.67 2.50
C TYR A 13 -7.53 -5.17 2.78
N GLY A 14 -7.04 -4.98 4.00
CA GLY A 14 -5.70 -5.43 4.39
C GLY A 14 -5.44 -6.92 4.15
N SER A 15 -6.48 -7.77 4.24
CA SER A 15 -6.39 -9.22 3.97
C SER A 15 -6.17 -9.54 2.50
N VAL A 16 -6.79 -8.78 1.58
CA VAL A 16 -6.58 -8.95 0.13
C VAL A 16 -5.17 -8.51 -0.24
N LEU A 17 -4.72 -7.37 0.30
CA LEU A 17 -3.38 -6.86 0.06
C LEU A 17 -2.29 -7.80 0.60
N ALA A 18 -2.51 -8.42 1.75
CA ALA A 18 -1.58 -9.39 2.33
C ALA A 18 -1.35 -10.59 1.40
N LYS A 19 -2.43 -11.14 0.82
CA LYS A 19 -2.34 -12.24 -0.15
C LYS A 19 -1.60 -11.85 -1.42
N GLU A 20 -1.85 -10.66 -1.97
CA GLU A 20 -1.21 -10.22 -3.20
C GLU A 20 0.28 -9.91 -3.06
N VAL A 21 0.71 -9.47 -1.88
CA VAL A 21 2.11 -9.16 -1.58
C VAL A 21 2.81 -10.37 -0.94
N ASP A 22 2.15 -11.52 -0.91
CA ASP A 22 2.64 -12.79 -0.33
C ASP A 22 3.21 -12.63 1.08
N CYS A 23 2.42 -12.03 1.97
CA CYS A 23 2.78 -11.87 3.38
C CYS A 23 1.62 -12.18 4.31
N THR A 24 1.91 -12.45 5.59
CA THR A 24 0.86 -12.65 6.59
C THR A 24 0.08 -11.35 6.82
N TYR A 25 -1.16 -11.48 7.27
CA TYR A 25 -1.99 -10.33 7.61
C TYR A 25 -1.34 -9.43 8.68
N SER A 26 -0.73 -10.02 9.72
CA SER A 26 -0.08 -9.26 10.79
C SER A 26 1.11 -8.45 10.29
N HIS A 27 1.91 -9.00 9.36
CA HIS A 27 2.98 -8.26 8.70
C HIS A 27 2.42 -7.13 7.84
N ALA A 28 1.38 -7.39 7.05
CA ALA A 28 0.76 -6.37 6.22
C ALA A 28 0.22 -5.19 7.05
N VAL A 29 -0.45 -5.47 8.17
CA VAL A 29 -0.95 -4.42 9.09
C VAL A 29 0.20 -3.56 9.63
N LYS A 30 1.29 -4.18 10.11
CA LYS A 30 2.45 -3.43 10.62
C LYS A 30 3.08 -2.54 9.53
N ILE A 31 3.26 -3.08 8.32
CA ILE A 31 3.80 -2.31 7.20
C ILE A 31 2.88 -1.14 6.87
N LEU A 32 1.57 -1.37 6.76
CA LEU A 32 0.60 -0.32 6.44
C LEU A 32 0.56 0.78 7.51
N GLN A 33 0.69 0.43 8.79
CA GLN A 33 0.80 1.41 9.89
C GLN A 33 2.06 2.28 9.74
N THR A 34 3.20 1.67 9.39
CA THR A 34 4.43 2.42 9.11
C THR A 34 4.27 3.32 7.88
N LEU A 35 3.61 2.84 6.82
CA LEU A 35 3.36 3.66 5.64
C LEU A 35 2.43 4.84 5.95
N GLU A 36 1.45 4.66 6.84
CA GLU A 36 0.57 5.73 7.31
C GLU A 36 1.35 6.76 8.13
N SER A 37 2.20 6.33 9.07
CA SER A 37 3.02 7.25 9.87
C SER A 37 4.00 8.07 9.03
N LEU A 38 4.48 7.50 7.92
CA LEU A 38 5.31 8.19 6.92
C LEU A 38 4.51 9.07 5.94
N LYS A 39 3.17 9.12 6.08
CA LYS A 39 2.22 9.84 5.22
C LYS A 39 2.24 9.38 3.75
N LEU A 40 2.54 8.11 3.52
CA LEU A 40 2.54 7.49 2.19
C LEU A 40 1.19 6.84 1.85
N VAL A 41 0.44 6.42 2.87
CA VAL A 41 -0.94 5.95 2.73
C VAL A 41 -1.84 6.65 3.74
N GLU A 42 -3.14 6.60 3.50
CA GLU A 42 -4.19 7.04 4.42
C GLU A 42 -5.21 5.92 4.62
N PHE A 43 -5.75 5.81 5.84
CA PHE A 43 -6.88 4.94 6.13
C PHE A 43 -8.18 5.73 6.17
N ASP A 44 -9.09 5.43 5.25
CA ASP A 44 -10.46 5.94 5.26
C ASP A 44 -11.36 4.91 5.97
N LYS A 45 -11.81 5.26 7.17
CA LYS A 45 -12.50 4.36 8.10
C LYS A 45 -14.00 4.42 7.85
N LYS A 46 -14.57 3.35 7.29
CA LYS A 46 -16.02 3.14 7.16
C LYS A 46 -16.45 2.01 8.08
N GLY A 47 -16.79 2.36 9.33
CA GLY A 47 -17.13 1.38 10.37
C GLY A 47 -15.94 0.48 10.74
N ARG A 48 -16.12 -0.85 10.61
CA ARG A 48 -15.05 -1.86 10.84
C ARG A 48 -14.09 -2.00 9.66
N ILE A 49 -14.42 -1.41 8.52
CA ILE A 49 -13.62 -1.47 7.30
C ILE A 49 -12.66 -0.27 7.27
N LYS A 50 -11.36 -0.53 7.15
CA LYS A 50 -10.36 0.48 6.80
C LYS A 50 -10.02 0.35 5.32
N LEU A 51 -10.39 1.36 4.55
CA LEU A 51 -9.99 1.53 3.17
C LEU A 51 -8.59 2.13 3.12
N ILE A 52 -7.70 1.57 2.31
CA ILE A 52 -6.31 2.02 2.20
C ILE A 52 -6.16 2.77 0.88
N LYS A 53 -5.66 4.00 0.92
CA LYS A 53 -5.39 4.81 -0.28
C LYS A 53 -3.97 5.35 -0.26
N LEU A 54 -3.37 5.53 -1.44
CA LEU A 54 -2.08 6.23 -1.57
C LEU A 54 -2.30 7.74 -1.48
N THR A 55 -1.47 8.41 -0.70
CA THR A 55 -1.36 9.87 -0.73
C THR A 55 -0.63 10.31 -2.02
N PRO A 56 -0.66 11.61 -2.39
CA PRO A 56 0.17 12.11 -3.50
C PRO A 56 1.66 11.78 -3.34
N LYS A 57 2.19 11.91 -2.11
CA LYS A 57 3.56 11.51 -1.77
C LYS A 57 3.78 10.00 -1.94
N GLY A 58 2.82 9.18 -1.49
CA GLY A 58 2.87 7.74 -1.66
C GLY A 58 2.91 7.29 -3.12
N LYS A 59 2.18 7.98 -4.00
CA LYS A 59 2.23 7.75 -5.46
C LYS A 59 3.62 8.05 -6.02
N GLN A 60 4.20 9.22 -5.70
CA GLN A 60 5.54 9.57 -6.14
C GLN A 60 6.60 8.55 -5.70
N VAL A 61 6.52 8.08 -4.45
CA VAL A 61 7.42 7.03 -3.95
C VAL A 61 7.21 5.71 -4.68
N ALA A 62 5.95 5.33 -4.94
CA ALA A 62 5.65 4.14 -5.72
C ALA A 62 6.20 4.24 -7.16
N ASP A 63 6.12 5.41 -7.79
CA ASP A 63 6.69 5.68 -9.12
C ASP A 63 8.21 5.51 -9.12
N ALA A 64 8.89 6.08 -8.11
CA ALA A 64 10.34 5.92 -7.97
C ALA A 64 10.75 4.45 -7.80
N ILE A 65 10.00 3.66 -7.01
CA ILE A 65 10.25 2.23 -6.85
C ILE A 65 10.05 1.47 -8.17
N GLU A 66 9.00 1.78 -8.94
CA GLU A 66 8.81 1.17 -10.26
C GLU A 66 9.93 1.52 -11.24
N ASN A 67 10.42 2.76 -11.23
CA ASN A 67 11.56 3.16 -12.05
C ASN A 67 12.82 2.37 -11.68
N ILE A 68 13.09 2.16 -10.38
CA ILE A 68 14.19 1.31 -9.94
C ILE A 68 14.01 -0.13 -10.45
N GLN A 69 12.79 -0.67 -10.41
CA GLN A 69 12.50 -2.02 -10.94
C GLN A 69 12.80 -2.16 -12.44
N VAL A 70 12.66 -1.09 -13.23
CA VAL A 70 13.04 -1.09 -14.65
C VAL A 70 14.56 -1.12 -14.83
N LEU A 71 15.32 -0.49 -13.93
CA LEU A 71 16.79 -0.42 -14.01
C LEU A 71 17.50 -1.71 -13.58
N VAL A 72 16.87 -2.52 -12.73
CA VAL A 72 17.45 -3.76 -12.19
C VAL A 72 16.92 -5.03 -12.86
N LYS A 73 16.02 -4.88 -13.84
CA LYS A 73 15.51 -5.98 -14.67
C LYS A 73 16.34 -6.12 -15.93
#